data_AF-A0A800BXJ6-F1
#
_entry.id   AF-A0A800BXJ6-F1
#
_cell.length_a   1.000
_cell.length_b   1.000
_cell.length_c   1.000
_cell.angle_alpha   90.00
_cell.angle_beta   90.00
_cell.angle_gamma   90.00
#
_symmetry.space_group_name_H-M   'P 1'
#
loop_
_entity.id
_entity.type
_entity.pdbx_description
1 polymer ?
#
loop_
_entity_poly.entity_id
_entity_poly.type
_entity_poly.pdbx_seq_one_letter_code
_entity_poly.pdbx_strand_id
1 'polypeptide(L)'
;MELLAPAGNTENFLAAMEAGADAVYVGAPALNARNLARDLRLEEIFSMVQYCHDNGKKIYLAANSLVREQDLSQAIETLAYLDAMKTDGLIVQDIGLVRIIREYFPDIPLHASTLLSANNSQSLEGFQTMGFERVVLARELTLK
;
A
#
# COMPACT_ATOMS: atom_id res chain seq x y z
N MET A 1 -1.23 1.20 19.14
CA MET A 1 -1.40 0.09 18.18
C MET A 1 -2.37 0.61 17.12
N GLU A 2 -2.07 0.45 15.83
CA GLU A 2 -2.93 0.90 14.72
C GLU A 2 -3.70 -0.30 14.18
N LEU A 3 -5.03 -0.27 14.20
CA LEU A 3 -5.88 -1.28 13.58
C LEU A 3 -6.04 -0.99 12.08
N LEU A 4 -5.28 -1.71 11.26
CA LEU A 4 -5.30 -1.60 9.80
C LEU A 4 -6.26 -2.63 9.18
N ALA A 5 -7.37 -2.16 8.59
CA ALA A 5 -8.40 -3.02 7.99
C ALA A 5 -8.30 -3.10 6.44
N PRO A 6 -8.57 -4.26 5.82
CA PRO A 6 -8.70 -4.36 4.37
C PRO A 6 -10.00 -3.73 3.89
N ALA A 7 -9.92 -2.86 2.87
CA ALA A 7 -11.09 -2.27 2.23
C ALA A 7 -11.03 -2.44 0.71
N GLY A 8 -11.56 -3.57 0.21
CA GLY A 8 -11.46 -3.92 -1.22
C GLY A 8 -12.35 -3.10 -2.16
N ASN A 9 -13.29 -2.31 -1.62
CA ASN A 9 -14.21 -1.45 -2.36
C ASN A 9 -14.75 -0.35 -1.42
N THR A 10 -15.56 0.56 -1.94
CA THR A 10 -16.14 1.68 -1.17
C THR A 10 -17.05 1.26 -0.03
N GLU A 11 -17.84 0.19 -0.20
CA GLU A 11 -18.70 -0.33 0.87
C GLU A 11 -17.87 -0.85 2.05
N ASN A 12 -16.83 -1.64 1.76
CA ASN A 12 -15.91 -2.17 2.77
C ASN A 12 -15.09 -1.07 3.44
N PHE A 13 -14.73 -0.02 2.69
CA PHE A 13 -14.10 1.18 3.24
C PHE A 13 -14.99 1.82 4.31
N LEU A 14 -16.24 2.13 3.97
CA LEU A 14 -17.19 2.76 4.89
C LEU A 14 -17.45 1.86 6.11
N ALA A 15 -17.68 0.56 5.89
CA ALA A 15 -17.87 -0.40 6.97
C ALA A 15 -16.67 -0.47 7.92
N ALA A 16 -15.43 -0.43 7.41
CA ALA A 16 -14.23 -0.42 8.24
C ALA A 16 -14.09 0.86 9.06
N MET A 17 -14.43 2.01 8.46
CA MET A 17 -14.43 3.31 9.15
C MET A 17 -15.48 3.34 10.27
N GLU A 18 -16.71 2.90 10.00
CA GLU A 18 -17.80 2.80 10.98
C GLU A 18 -17.48 1.82 12.11
N ALA A 19 -16.79 0.71 11.80
CA ALA A 19 -16.33 -0.26 12.78
C ALA A 19 -15.17 0.26 13.66
N GLY A 20 -14.66 1.46 13.40
CA GLY A 20 -13.65 2.11 14.23
C GLY A 20 -12.20 1.75 13.88
N ALA A 21 -11.92 1.29 12.65
CA ALA A 21 -10.54 1.09 12.20
C ALA A 21 -9.72 2.39 12.32
N ASP A 22 -8.44 2.28 12.68
CA ASP A 22 -7.53 3.43 12.73
C ASP A 22 -6.99 3.76 11.33
N ALA A 23 -6.85 2.72 10.51
CA ALA A 23 -6.38 2.82 9.14
C ALA A 23 -7.04 1.78 8.25
N VAL A 24 -7.03 2.02 6.95
CA VAL A 24 -7.43 1.05 5.93
C VAL A 24 -6.36 0.88 4.88
N TYR A 25 -6.39 -0.25 4.18
CA TYR A 25 -5.68 -0.36 2.90
C TYR A 25 -6.61 -0.79 1.78
N VAL A 26 -6.42 -0.16 0.62
CA VAL A 26 -7.13 -0.45 -0.62
C VAL A 26 -6.15 -0.76 -1.75
N GLY A 27 -6.63 -1.24 -2.88
CA GLY A 27 -5.77 -1.53 -4.04
C GLY A 27 -5.32 -0.26 -4.75
N ALA A 28 -4.02 -0.15 -5.06
CA ALA A 28 -3.57 0.81 -6.06
C ALA A 28 -4.05 0.37 -7.46
N PRO A 29 -4.64 1.25 -8.28
CA PRO A 29 -5.13 0.89 -9.60
C PRO A 29 -3.98 0.34 -10.47
N ALA A 30 -4.22 -0.75 -11.20
CA ALA A 30 -3.24 -1.46 -12.03
C ALA A 30 -1.99 -2.02 -11.31
N LEU A 31 -1.79 -1.73 -10.02
CA LEU A 31 -0.61 -2.14 -9.24
C LEU A 31 -0.96 -3.11 -8.10
N ASN A 32 -2.21 -3.55 -8.00
CA ASN A 32 -2.65 -4.51 -6.99
C ASN A 32 -2.60 -5.94 -7.52
N ALA A 33 -1.97 -6.85 -6.77
CA ALA A 33 -1.84 -8.26 -7.15
C ALA A 33 -3.15 -9.06 -6.99
N ARG A 34 -4.16 -8.52 -6.30
CA ARG A 34 -5.46 -9.19 -6.15
C ARG A 34 -6.29 -9.06 -7.43
N ASN A 35 -6.87 -10.18 -7.84
CA ASN A 35 -7.86 -10.21 -8.91
C ASN A 35 -9.21 -9.70 -8.36
N LEU A 36 -9.39 -8.38 -8.32
CA LEU A 36 -10.64 -7.75 -7.93
C LEU A 36 -11.64 -7.79 -9.09
N ALA A 37 -12.94 -7.76 -8.77
CA ALA A 37 -13.98 -7.64 -9.80
C ALA A 37 -13.85 -6.35 -10.62
N ARG A 38 -13.30 -5.30 -9.99
CA ARG A 38 -12.81 -4.07 -10.61
C ARG A 38 -11.79 -3.40 -9.70
N ASP A 39 -10.92 -2.59 -10.29
CA ASP A 39 -10.11 -1.65 -9.52
C ASP A 39 -10.95 -0.45 -9.04
N LEU A 40 -10.54 0.14 -7.92
CA LEU A 40 -11.01 1.46 -7.52
C LEU A 40 -10.47 2.50 -8.50
N ARG A 41 -11.28 3.48 -8.85
CA ARG A 41 -10.82 4.60 -9.68
C ARG A 41 -10.07 5.62 -8.82
N LEU A 42 -9.21 6.42 -9.46
CA LEU A 42 -8.42 7.45 -8.78
C LEU A 42 -9.30 8.45 -8.02
N GLU A 43 -10.48 8.79 -8.52
CA GLU A 43 -11.40 9.71 -7.86
C GLU A 43 -12.04 9.10 -6.61
N GLU A 44 -12.27 7.78 -6.61
CA GLU A 44 -12.75 7.05 -5.44
C GLU A 44 -11.65 7.04 -4.36
N ILE A 45 -10.40 6.79 -4.75
CA ILE A 45 -9.26 6.81 -3.83
C ILE A 45 -9.06 8.21 -3.25
N PHE A 46 -9.11 9.25 -4.07
CA PHE A 46 -9.00 10.63 -3.61
C PHE A 46 -10.05 10.96 -2.55
N SER A 47 -11.30 10.58 -2.79
CA SER A 47 -12.40 10.79 -1.84
C SER A 47 -12.16 10.04 -0.52
N MET A 48 -11.63 8.81 -0.59
CA MET A 48 -11.28 8.03 0.59
C MET A 48 -10.12 8.66 1.38
N VAL A 49 -9.11 9.18 0.69
CA VAL A 49 -7.98 9.88 1.31
C VAL A 49 -8.47 11.10 2.09
N GLN A 50 -9.27 11.95 1.45
CA GLN A 50 -9.85 13.12 2.12
C GLN A 50 -10.68 12.71 3.35
N TYR A 51 -11.55 11.71 3.19
CA TYR A 51 -12.35 11.20 4.30
C TYR A 51 -11.46 10.74 5.47
N CYS A 52 -10.42 9.95 5.19
CA CYS A 52 -9.51 9.46 6.22
C CYS A 52 -8.84 10.62 6.94
N HIS A 53 -8.25 11.56 6.21
CA HIS A 53 -7.53 12.69 6.80
C HIS A 53 -8.44 13.60 7.62
N ASP A 54 -9.65 13.91 7.13
CA ASP A 54 -10.65 14.72 7.84
C ASP A 54 -11.09 14.08 9.18
N ASN A 55 -10.99 12.75 9.28
CA ASN A 55 -11.36 11.98 10.47
C ASN A 55 -10.15 11.52 11.30
N GLY A 56 -8.94 12.00 11.00
CA GLY A 56 -7.71 11.59 11.69
C GLY A 56 -7.36 10.10 11.52
N LYS A 57 -7.83 9.49 10.43
CA LYS A 57 -7.57 8.11 10.01
C LYS A 57 -6.54 8.10 8.89
N LYS A 58 -6.00 6.91 8.60
CA LYS A 58 -5.00 6.72 7.56
C LYS A 58 -5.46 5.79 6.45
N ILE A 59 -4.90 5.96 5.26
CA ILE A 59 -5.11 5.10 4.12
C ILE A 59 -3.80 4.70 3.46
N TYR A 60 -3.65 3.39 3.25
CA TYR A 60 -2.51 2.78 2.58
C TYR A 60 -2.93 2.15 1.26
N LEU A 61 -2.05 2.16 0.26
CA LEU A 61 -2.36 1.61 -1.06
C LEU A 61 -1.50 0.39 -1.34
N ALA A 62 -2.14 -0.73 -1.67
CA ALA A 62 -1.45 -1.94 -2.08
C ALA A 62 -1.01 -1.81 -3.55
N ALA A 63 0.29 -1.55 -3.73
CA ALA A 63 1.01 -1.53 -5.00
C ALA A 63 1.99 -2.71 -5.05
N ASN A 64 1.45 -3.91 -4.89
CA ASN A 64 2.20 -5.15 -4.65
C ASN A 64 2.18 -6.13 -5.84
N SER A 65 1.76 -5.69 -7.03
CA SER A 65 2.00 -6.41 -8.28
C SER A 65 3.48 -6.35 -8.69
N LEU A 66 3.94 -7.38 -9.40
CA LEU A 66 5.20 -7.32 -10.14
C LEU A 66 4.97 -6.50 -11.42
N VAL A 67 5.77 -5.46 -11.61
CA VAL A 67 5.60 -4.52 -12.72
C VAL A 67 6.43 -5.00 -13.90
N ARG A 68 5.78 -5.19 -15.06
CA ARG A 68 6.47 -5.54 -16.29
C ARG A 68 7.01 -4.28 -16.96
N GLU A 69 8.05 -4.43 -17.77
CA GLU A 69 8.69 -3.32 -18.47
C GLU A 69 7.68 -2.46 -19.25
N GLN A 70 6.75 -3.09 -19.98
CA GLN A 70 5.74 -2.36 -20.76
C GLN A 70 4.71 -1.59 -19.91
N ASP A 71 4.55 -1.98 -18.63
CA ASP A 71 3.56 -1.40 -17.71
C ASP A 71 4.20 -0.31 -16.83
N LEU A 72 5.52 -0.09 -16.96
CA LEU A 72 6.29 0.80 -16.09
C LEU A 72 5.83 2.26 -16.18
N SER A 73 5.54 2.75 -17.38
CA SER A 73 5.03 4.13 -17.57
C SER A 73 3.70 4.34 -16.86
N GLN A 74 2.79 3.36 -16.93
CA GLN A 74 1.51 3.44 -16.23
C GLN A 74 1.70 3.37 -14.71
N ALA A 75 2.62 2.53 -14.24
CA ALA A 75 2.96 2.44 -12.82
C ALA A 75 3.46 3.78 -12.26
N ILE A 76 4.36 4.45 -12.98
CA ILE A 76 4.90 5.77 -12.60
C ILE A 76 3.80 6.82 -12.57
N GLU A 77 2.89 6.82 -13.55
CA GLU A 77 1.76 7.74 -13.57
C GLU A 77 0.84 7.53 -12.34
N THR A 78 0.52 6.28 -12.03
CA THR A 78 -0.24 5.94 -10.82
C THR A 78 0.47 6.43 -9.57
N LEU A 79 1.79 6.20 -9.43
CA LEU A 79 2.57 6.69 -8.29
C LEU A 79 2.53 8.20 -8.15
N ALA A 80 2.60 8.95 -9.26
CA ALA A 80 2.51 10.41 -9.24
C ALA A 80 1.16 10.89 -8.71
N TYR A 81 0.06 10.25 -9.09
CA TYR A 81 -1.25 10.55 -8.52
C TYR A 81 -1.30 10.24 -7.02
N LEU A 82 -0.79 9.08 -6.58
CA LEU A 82 -0.79 8.69 -5.17
C LEU A 82 0.08 9.61 -4.29
N ASP A 83 1.18 10.14 -4.82
CA ASP A 83 1.99 11.16 -4.15
C ASP A 83 1.23 12.49 -4.04
N ALA A 84 0.59 12.93 -5.13
CA ALA A 84 -0.15 14.19 -5.17
C ALA A 84 -1.34 14.16 -4.20
N MET A 85 -1.98 13.00 -4.04
CA MET A 85 -3.06 12.78 -3.06
C MET A 85 -2.55 12.71 -1.62
N LYS A 86 -1.22 12.60 -1.39
CA LYS A 86 -0.62 12.45 -0.06
C LYS A 86 -1.14 11.24 0.71
N THR A 87 -1.18 10.09 0.02
CA THR A 87 -1.51 8.81 0.66
C THR A 87 -0.52 8.47 1.79
N ASP A 88 -0.98 7.80 2.85
CA ASP A 88 -0.17 7.58 4.06
C ASP A 88 0.92 6.51 3.89
N GLY A 89 0.92 5.80 2.76
CA GLY A 89 2.00 4.91 2.37
C GLY A 89 1.58 3.82 1.39
N LEU A 90 2.57 3.14 0.83
CA LEU A 90 2.38 2.06 -0.14
C LEU A 90 2.82 0.72 0.43
N ILE A 91 2.01 -0.31 0.18
CA ILE A 91 2.35 -1.70 0.48
C ILE A 91 2.90 -2.33 -0.81
N VAL A 92 4.22 -2.52 -0.89
CA VAL A 92 4.93 -2.87 -2.14
C VAL A 92 5.70 -4.19 -2.05
N GLN A 93 5.93 -4.80 -3.20
CA GLN A 93 6.72 -6.03 -3.33
C GLN A 93 7.83 -5.89 -4.40
N ASP A 94 7.55 -5.22 -5.51
CA ASP A 94 8.49 -5.11 -6.61
C ASP A 94 9.69 -4.23 -6.24
N ILE A 95 10.90 -4.80 -6.22
CA ILE A 95 12.13 -4.08 -5.82
C ILE A 95 12.54 -3.00 -6.83
N GLY A 96 12.16 -3.15 -8.10
CA GLY A 96 12.37 -2.12 -9.12
C GLY A 96 11.47 -0.92 -8.85
N LEU A 97 10.21 -1.18 -8.50
CA LEU A 97 9.27 -0.15 -8.09
C LEU A 97 9.73 0.56 -6.80
N VAL A 98 10.25 -0.18 -5.81
CA VAL A 98 10.83 0.40 -4.58
C VAL A 98 11.94 1.40 -4.93
N ARG A 99 12.86 1.03 -5.84
CA ARG A 99 13.93 1.93 -6.27
C ARG A 99 13.38 3.22 -6.90
N ILE A 100 12.39 3.09 -7.79
CA ILE A 100 11.76 4.25 -8.44
C ILE A 100 11.08 5.14 -7.41
N ILE A 101 10.33 4.56 -6.47
CA ILE A 101 9.66 5.33 -5.41
C ILE A 101 10.69 6.08 -4.57
N ARG A 102 11.79 5.44 -4.18
CA ARG A 102 12.84 6.11 -3.40
C ARG A 102 13.58 7.21 -4.16
N GLU A 103 13.67 7.10 -5.48
CA GLU A 103 14.34 8.09 -6.32
C GLU A 103 13.45 9.30 -6.65
N TYR A 104 12.17 9.07 -6.96
CA TYR A 104 11.26 10.09 -7.50
C TYR A 104 10.14 10.52 -6.55
N PHE A 105 9.78 9.67 -5.58
CA PHE A 105 8.69 9.91 -4.62
C PHE A 105 9.15 9.61 -3.17
N PRO A 106 10.29 10.17 -2.72
CA PRO A 106 10.98 9.74 -1.50
C PRO A 106 10.15 9.93 -0.21
N ASP A 107 9.19 10.85 -0.23
CA ASP A 107 8.35 11.20 0.91
C ASP A 107 7.21 10.20 1.16
N ILE A 108 6.96 9.27 0.23
CA ILE A 108 5.94 8.23 0.41
C ILE A 108 6.48 7.14 1.35
N PRO A 109 5.80 6.88 2.50
CA PRO A 109 6.18 5.77 3.37
C PRO A 109 5.99 4.42 2.69
N LEU A 110 6.95 3.51 2.88
CA LEU A 110 6.88 2.16 2.29
C LEU A 110 6.69 1.09 3.35
N HIS A 111 5.72 0.22 3.09
CA HIS A 111 5.44 -0.99 3.83
C HIS A 111 5.79 -2.22 2.98
N ALA A 112 6.56 -3.15 3.52
CA ALA A 112 6.88 -4.39 2.82
C ALA A 112 5.64 -5.30 2.82
N SER A 113 5.19 -5.67 1.63
CA SER A 113 4.07 -6.59 1.42
C SER A 113 4.36 -7.97 2.00
N THR A 114 3.32 -8.71 2.43
CA THR A 114 3.46 -10.13 2.80
C THR A 114 4.08 -10.97 1.69
N LEU A 115 3.97 -10.52 0.44
CA LEU A 115 4.51 -11.19 -0.74
C LEU A 115 6.05 -11.07 -0.86
N LEU A 116 6.70 -10.26 -0.01
CA LEU A 116 8.16 -10.26 0.16
C LEU A 116 8.64 -11.35 1.13
N SER A 117 7.73 -12.07 1.78
CA SER A 117 8.04 -13.27 2.59
C SER A 117 9.09 -13.03 3.69
N ALA A 118 8.88 -11.98 4.50
CA ALA A 118 9.72 -11.65 5.65
C ALA A 118 9.64 -12.74 6.74
N ASN A 119 10.53 -13.72 6.69
CA ASN A 119 10.50 -14.92 7.54
C ASN A 119 11.59 -14.97 8.62
N ASN A 120 12.57 -14.06 8.56
CA ASN A 120 13.69 -14.02 9.50
C ASN A 120 14.23 -12.59 9.67
N SER A 121 15.08 -12.39 10.67
CA SER A 121 15.66 -11.08 10.99
C SER A 121 16.53 -10.51 9.87
N GLN A 122 17.18 -11.34 9.06
CA GLN A 122 18.01 -10.89 7.93
C GLN A 122 17.16 -10.25 6.83
N SER A 123 15.95 -10.79 6.56
CA SER A 123 14.98 -10.14 5.68
C SER A 123 14.56 -8.78 6.22
N LEU A 124 14.31 -8.66 7.53
CA LEU A 124 13.91 -7.39 8.15
C LEU A 124 15.01 -6.33 8.02
N GLU A 125 16.26 -6.69 8.29
CA GLU A 125 17.42 -5.79 8.16
C GLU A 125 17.63 -5.34 6.70
N GLY A 126 17.46 -6.26 5.75
CA GLY A 126 17.49 -5.95 4.33
C GLY A 126 16.39 -4.96 3.92
N PHE A 127 15.15 -5.18 4.36
CA PHE A 127 14.04 -4.26 4.08
C PHE A 127 14.23 -2.89 4.74
N GLN A 128 14.74 -2.86 5.96
CA GLN A 128 15.08 -1.59 6.61
C GLN A 128 16.12 -0.80 5.80
N THR A 129 17.14 -1.48 5.25
CA THR A 129 18.16 -0.84 4.40
C THR A 129 17.58 -0.29 3.09
N MET A 130 16.53 -0.93 2.55
CA MET A 130 15.77 -0.43 1.40
C MET A 130 14.81 0.72 1.75
N GLY A 131 14.76 1.11 3.03
CA GLY A 131 13.95 2.22 3.54
C GLY A 131 12.54 1.82 3.94
N PHE A 132 12.17 0.54 4.04
CA PHE A 132 10.85 0.16 4.53
C PHE A 132 10.64 0.59 5.99
N GLU A 133 9.52 1.24 6.28
CA GLU A 133 9.16 1.71 7.62
C GLU A 133 8.32 0.70 8.40
N ARG A 134 7.63 -0.19 7.68
CA ARG A 134 6.84 -1.28 8.24
C ARG A 134 7.03 -2.54 7.41
N VAL A 135 7.00 -3.69 8.06
CA VAL A 135 7.04 -4.98 7.37
C VAL A 135 5.81 -5.79 7.76
N VAL A 136 5.05 -6.25 6.77
CA VAL A 136 4.02 -7.25 7.01
C VAL A 136 4.68 -8.63 6.97
N LEU A 137 4.71 -9.28 8.12
CA LEU A 137 5.37 -10.57 8.29
C LEU A 137 4.75 -11.65 7.41
N ALA A 138 5.58 -12.65 7.07
CA ALA A 138 5.16 -13.79 6.29
C ALA A 138 4.02 -14.57 6.98
N ARG A 139 3.12 -15.16 6.18
CA ARG A 139 1.88 -15.80 6.66
C ARG A 139 2.15 -17.11 7.42
N GLU A 140 3.33 -17.66 7.22
CA GLU A 140 3.80 -18.92 7.79
C GLU A 140 4.28 -18.74 9.24
N LEU A 141 4.50 -17.51 9.68
CA LEU A 141 4.90 -17.20 11.05
C LEU A 141 3.70 -17.26 12.00
N THR A 142 3.94 -17.77 13.22
CA THR A 142 2.94 -17.86 14.28
C THR A 142 3.26 -16.86 15.39
N LEU A 143 2.21 -16.26 15.97
CA LEU A 143 2.34 -15.51 17.22
C LEU A 143 2.51 -16.53 18.35
N LYS A 144 3.48 -16.29 19.24
CA LYS A 144 3.64 -17.05 20.49
C LYS A 144 2.97 -16.33 21.64
#